data_AF-A0A2V7I8X9-F1
#
_entry.id   AF-A0A2V7I8X9-F1
#
_cell.length_a   1.000
_cell.length_b   1.000
_cell.length_c   1.000
_cell.angle_alpha   90.00
_cell.angle_beta   90.00
_cell.angle_gamma   90.00
#
_symmetry.space_group_name_H-M   'P 1'
#
loop_
_entity.id
_entity.type
_entity.pdbx_description
1 polymer ?
#
loop_
_entity_poly.entity_id
_entity_poly.type
_entity_poly.pdbx_seq_one_letter_code
_entity_poly.pdbx_strand_id
1 'polypeptide(L)'
;MSGPAWLEDRLAAAGTTSEVPRSPIIASPSEAINLFDFEAAARERLPAAHWGYMATGVDDDATLRANREGFSKFQIRPRRLVDVATVDTSVELFGETWKSPIVLAPAGSQKAFHPDGEIAAARAAGTTGHLTILSTGATSSVEAVKAAHGGPIWFQLYPTDTRKITHALVKRAEAAGCRVLVLTVDLPAGRNTETERRFARTDTRQCSSCHQPGLQGFVRRKPMFDGLDLTGVGLFTPRLTWDAVRRLKDMTRMKLVLKGIETREDAELCLRHGVEGIIVSNHGGRAEESGRSTVECLPEVVNAVQGRIPVLVDG
;
A
#
# COMPACT_ATOMS: atom_id res chain seq x y z
N MET A 1 40.90 -6.49 -38.37
CA MET A 1 40.68 -5.03 -38.50
C MET A 1 40.59 -4.49 -37.10
N SER A 2 41.59 -3.76 -36.65
CA SER A 2 41.56 -3.05 -35.35
C SER A 2 40.45 -1.99 -35.38
N GLY A 3 39.83 -1.75 -34.24
CA GLY A 3 38.81 -0.72 -34.11
C GLY A 3 39.39 0.66 -34.39
N PRO A 4 38.55 1.68 -34.67
CA PRO A 4 39.01 3.05 -34.79
C PRO A 4 39.75 3.49 -33.52
N ALA A 5 40.90 4.14 -33.67
CA ALA A 5 41.75 4.58 -32.54
C ALA A 5 40.99 5.39 -31.47
N TRP A 6 39.98 6.18 -31.87
CA TRP A 6 39.13 6.94 -30.95
C TRP A 6 38.32 6.07 -29.98
N LEU A 7 38.02 4.81 -30.35
CA LEU A 7 37.29 3.87 -29.50
C LEU A 7 38.21 3.26 -28.45
N GLU A 8 39.45 2.96 -28.84
CA GLU A 8 40.48 2.42 -27.94
C GLU A 8 40.90 3.49 -26.90
N ASP A 9 41.04 4.75 -27.31
CA ASP A 9 41.33 5.87 -26.40
C ASP A 9 40.23 6.10 -25.36
N ARG A 10 38.94 5.94 -25.74
CA ARG A 10 37.82 6.09 -24.80
C ARG A 10 37.68 4.91 -23.85
N LEU A 11 38.05 3.71 -24.27
CA LEU A 11 38.08 2.53 -23.42
C LEU A 11 39.27 2.54 -22.46
N ALA A 12 40.42 3.07 -22.89
CA ALA A 12 41.58 3.29 -22.03
C ALA A 12 41.37 4.42 -20.99
N ALA A 13 40.62 5.47 -21.36
CA ALA A 13 40.24 6.56 -20.45
C ALA A 13 39.13 6.18 -19.46
N ALA A 14 38.40 5.08 -19.70
CA ALA A 14 37.38 4.54 -18.79
C ALA A 14 38.01 3.76 -17.61
N GLY A 15 39.08 4.32 -17.04
CA GLY A 15 39.78 3.81 -15.87
C GLY A 15 38.82 3.37 -14.78
N THR A 16 39.10 2.20 -14.24
CA THR A 16 38.37 1.53 -13.17
C THR A 16 38.34 2.38 -11.91
N THR A 17 37.25 3.11 -11.70
CA THR A 17 36.55 3.44 -10.44
C THR A 17 35.67 4.67 -10.67
N SER A 18 34.61 4.51 -11.46
CA SER A 18 33.48 5.42 -11.36
C SER A 18 32.71 5.04 -10.11
N GLU A 19 33.10 5.58 -8.95
CA GLU A 19 32.12 5.75 -7.89
C GLU A 19 31.04 6.69 -8.45
N VAL A 20 29.89 6.12 -8.79
CA VAL A 20 28.70 6.91 -9.09
C VAL A 20 28.48 7.82 -7.88
N PRO A 21 28.50 9.16 -8.04
CA PRO A 21 28.28 10.07 -6.92
C PRO A 21 26.98 9.69 -6.22
N ARG A 22 27.03 9.46 -4.90
CA ARG A 22 25.78 9.31 -4.14
C ARG A 22 24.99 10.60 -4.29
N SER A 23 23.75 10.49 -4.78
CA SER A 23 22.86 11.64 -4.89
C SER A 23 22.75 12.31 -3.52
N PRO A 24 22.91 13.64 -3.42
CA PRO A 24 22.74 14.35 -2.15
C PRO A 24 21.31 14.12 -1.63
N ILE A 25 21.16 14.05 -0.31
CA ILE A 25 19.83 13.94 0.32
C ILE A 25 19.03 15.20 -0.03
N ILE A 26 17.84 15.02 -0.59
CA ILE A 26 17.00 16.12 -1.04
C ILE A 26 16.55 17.02 0.12
N ALA A 27 16.69 18.33 -0.05
CA ALA A 27 16.21 19.34 0.89
C ALA A 27 14.73 19.68 0.65
N SER A 28 14.24 19.52 -0.58
CA SER A 28 12.86 19.81 -0.97
C SER A 28 12.30 18.78 -1.96
N PRO A 29 10.96 18.60 -2.05
CA PRO A 29 10.37 17.67 -3.03
C PRO A 29 10.71 17.98 -4.49
N SER A 30 10.98 19.25 -4.83
CA SER A 30 11.37 19.67 -6.18
C SER A 30 12.78 19.23 -6.61
N GLU A 31 13.62 18.82 -5.65
CA GLU A 31 14.95 18.28 -5.94
C GLU A 31 14.92 16.77 -6.24
N ALA A 32 13.81 16.08 -5.93
CA ALA A 32 13.68 14.67 -6.21
C ALA A 32 13.67 14.41 -7.72
N ILE A 33 14.59 13.57 -8.19
CA ILE A 33 14.65 13.12 -9.58
C ILE A 33 13.70 11.92 -9.74
N ASN A 34 13.60 11.08 -8.71
CA ASN A 34 12.70 9.95 -8.69
C ASN A 34 12.21 9.63 -7.26
N LEU A 35 11.34 8.63 -7.13
CA LEU A 35 10.74 8.25 -5.85
C LEU A 35 11.76 7.75 -4.80
N PHE A 36 12.92 7.22 -5.22
CA PHE A 36 13.93 6.66 -4.31
C PHE A 36 14.72 7.73 -3.57
N ASP A 37 14.72 8.98 -4.05
CA ASP A 37 15.39 10.10 -3.37
C ASP A 37 14.70 10.46 -2.04
N PHE A 38 13.39 10.19 -1.91
CA PHE A 38 12.64 10.44 -0.68
C PHE A 38 13.02 9.48 0.45
N GLU A 39 13.53 8.29 0.15
CA GLU A 39 13.85 7.28 1.15
C GLU A 39 14.99 7.76 2.07
N ALA A 40 16.08 8.26 1.48
CA ALA A 40 17.21 8.78 2.23
C ALA A 40 16.80 9.99 3.11
N ALA A 41 15.99 10.89 2.54
CA ALA A 41 15.47 12.04 3.26
C ALA A 41 14.53 11.65 4.42
N ALA A 42 13.69 10.62 4.22
CA ALA A 42 12.84 10.08 5.27
C ALA A 42 13.68 9.43 6.37
N ARG A 43 14.69 8.62 6.02
CA ARG A 43 15.58 7.96 6.99
C ARG A 43 16.33 8.95 7.87
N GLU A 44 16.75 10.09 7.33
CA GLU A 44 17.45 11.12 8.10
C GLU A 44 16.54 11.87 9.06
N ARG A 45 15.30 12.18 8.62
CA ARG A 45 14.37 13.02 9.39
C ARG A 45 13.47 12.25 10.33
N LEU A 46 13.19 10.98 10.02
CA LEU A 46 12.34 10.15 10.85
C LEU A 46 13.11 9.61 12.03
N PRO A 47 12.46 9.55 13.19
CA PRO A 47 13.05 8.84 14.31
C PRO A 47 13.30 7.36 14.03
N ALA A 48 14.33 6.79 14.65
CA ALA A 48 14.78 5.43 14.38
C ALA A 48 13.65 4.39 14.43
N ALA A 49 12.82 4.37 15.47
CA ALA A 49 11.71 3.42 15.59
C ALA A 49 10.66 3.60 14.48
N HIS A 50 10.39 4.84 14.07
CA HIS A 50 9.37 5.14 13.05
C HIS A 50 9.90 4.77 11.66
N TRP A 51 11.16 5.10 11.38
CA TRP A 51 11.87 4.65 10.19
C TRP A 51 11.86 3.11 10.11
N GLY A 52 12.22 2.42 11.20
CA GLY A 52 12.19 0.97 11.28
C GLY A 52 10.82 0.36 10.97
N TYR A 53 9.73 0.94 11.51
CA TYR A 53 8.37 0.50 11.20
C TYR A 53 8.00 0.70 9.72
N MET A 54 8.50 1.77 9.07
CA MET A 54 8.28 2.04 7.64
C MET A 54 9.08 1.09 6.75
N ALA A 55 10.35 0.87 7.08
CA ALA A 55 11.31 0.16 6.23
C ALA A 55 11.29 -1.37 6.41
N THR A 56 10.67 -1.90 7.48
CA THR A 56 10.64 -3.35 7.74
C THR A 56 9.75 -4.08 6.72
N GLY A 57 10.17 -5.27 6.33
CA GLY A 57 9.33 -6.39 5.92
C GLY A 57 9.04 -7.30 7.11
N VAL A 58 8.88 -8.60 6.86
CA VAL A 58 8.87 -9.66 7.87
C VAL A 58 10.17 -10.46 7.82
N ASP A 59 10.46 -11.19 8.90
CA ASP A 59 11.62 -12.08 9.03
C ASP A 59 12.94 -11.41 8.64
N ASP A 60 13.56 -11.81 7.52
CA ASP A 60 14.83 -11.27 7.02
C ASP A 60 14.66 -10.26 5.86
N ASP A 61 13.45 -9.75 5.67
CA ASP A 61 13.02 -8.79 4.64
C ASP A 61 13.25 -9.30 3.20
N ALA A 62 13.32 -10.62 2.97
CA ALA A 62 13.61 -11.18 1.66
C ALA A 62 12.49 -10.92 0.65
N THR A 63 11.23 -11.00 1.05
CA THR A 63 10.07 -10.76 0.17
C THR A 63 9.96 -9.28 -0.18
N LEU A 64 10.29 -8.39 0.77
CA LEU A 64 10.39 -6.96 0.51
C LEU A 64 11.42 -6.67 -0.58
N ARG A 65 12.61 -7.30 -0.52
CA ARG A 65 13.62 -7.20 -1.59
C ARG A 65 13.15 -7.83 -2.90
N ALA A 66 12.52 -9.00 -2.82
CA ALA A 66 12.00 -9.72 -3.98
C ALA A 66 10.98 -8.89 -4.76
N ASN A 67 10.10 -8.14 -4.08
CA ASN A 67 9.17 -7.21 -4.72
C ASN A 67 9.89 -6.21 -5.63
N ARG A 68 10.99 -5.64 -5.13
CA ARG A 68 11.80 -4.69 -5.89
C ARG A 68 12.52 -5.35 -7.05
N GLU A 69 13.17 -6.47 -6.79
CA GLU A 69 13.98 -7.22 -7.77
C GLU A 69 13.12 -7.82 -8.88
N GLY A 70 11.87 -8.20 -8.58
CA GLY A 70 10.93 -8.79 -9.53
C GLY A 70 10.71 -7.92 -10.77
N PHE A 71 10.69 -6.58 -10.63
CA PHE A 71 10.53 -5.67 -11.76
C PHE A 71 11.68 -5.75 -12.77
N SER A 72 12.89 -6.13 -12.35
CA SER A 72 14.05 -6.29 -13.25
C SER A 72 13.91 -7.48 -14.20
N LYS A 73 13.00 -8.42 -13.90
CA LYS A 73 12.73 -9.60 -14.74
C LYS A 73 11.84 -9.26 -15.94
N PHE A 74 11.19 -8.10 -15.95
CA PHE A 74 10.31 -7.65 -17.01
C PHE A 74 10.93 -6.47 -17.78
N GLN A 75 10.79 -6.47 -19.11
CA GLN A 75 11.22 -5.37 -19.95
C GLN A 75 10.07 -4.88 -20.82
N ILE A 76 9.93 -3.57 -20.95
CA ILE A 76 8.97 -2.96 -21.86
C ILE A 76 9.47 -3.18 -23.29
N ARG A 77 8.67 -3.86 -24.13
CA ARG A 77 9.01 -4.04 -25.54
C ARG A 77 8.81 -2.71 -26.30
N PRO A 78 9.88 -2.06 -26.79
CA PRO A 78 9.74 -0.81 -27.52
C PRO A 78 8.97 -1.02 -28.82
N ARG A 79 8.02 -0.12 -29.10
CA ARG A 79 7.36 0.04 -30.40
C ARG A 79 7.85 1.34 -31.05
N ARG A 80 7.95 1.38 -32.37
CA ARG A 80 8.47 2.52 -33.14
C ARG A 80 7.40 2.98 -34.12
N LEU A 81 7.43 4.27 -34.48
CA LEU A 81 6.48 4.91 -35.39
C LEU A 81 5.01 4.76 -34.93
N VAL A 82 4.79 4.74 -33.62
CA VAL A 82 3.45 4.84 -33.01
C VAL A 82 3.24 6.31 -32.67
N ASP A 83 2.13 6.89 -33.14
CA ASP A 83 1.76 8.25 -32.76
C ASP A 83 1.37 8.26 -31.28
N VAL A 84 2.17 8.96 -30.48
CA VAL A 84 2.01 9.14 -29.03
C VAL A 84 1.95 10.63 -28.69
N ALA A 85 1.56 11.49 -29.64
CA ALA A 85 1.39 12.92 -29.40
C ALA A 85 0.39 13.22 -28.26
N THR A 86 -0.51 12.28 -27.96
CA THR A 86 -1.40 12.32 -26.80
C THR A 86 -1.42 10.96 -26.14
N VAL A 87 -1.22 10.93 -24.81
CA VAL A 87 -1.31 9.71 -23.99
C VAL A 87 -2.44 9.92 -22.98
N ASP A 88 -3.43 9.04 -23.02
CA ASP A 88 -4.51 9.00 -22.04
C ASP A 88 -4.17 7.96 -20.95
N THR A 89 -3.95 8.44 -19.72
CA THR A 89 -3.71 7.60 -18.55
C THR A 89 -4.97 7.40 -17.71
N SER A 90 -6.13 7.85 -18.18
CA SER A 90 -7.36 7.71 -17.42
C SER A 90 -7.81 6.25 -17.34
N VAL A 91 -8.48 5.91 -16.24
CA VAL A 91 -9.06 4.59 -16.01
C VAL A 91 -10.45 4.73 -15.42
N GLU A 92 -11.36 3.84 -15.81
CA GLU A 92 -12.68 3.72 -15.18
C GLU A 92 -12.65 2.58 -14.15
N LEU A 93 -12.98 2.91 -12.90
CA LEU A 93 -13.09 1.93 -11.81
C LEU A 93 -14.42 2.14 -11.09
N PHE A 94 -15.28 1.12 -11.14
CA PHE A 94 -16.59 1.10 -10.46
C PHE A 94 -17.50 2.29 -10.77
N GLY A 95 -17.50 2.73 -12.03
CA GLY A 95 -18.33 3.84 -12.50
C GLY A 95 -17.79 5.24 -12.20
N GLU A 96 -16.52 5.34 -11.76
CA GLU A 96 -15.79 6.59 -11.60
C GLU A 96 -14.60 6.62 -12.55
N THR A 97 -14.38 7.75 -13.22
CA THR A 97 -13.21 7.98 -14.07
C THR A 97 -12.11 8.67 -13.27
N TRP A 98 -10.93 8.08 -13.24
CA TRP A 98 -9.73 8.61 -12.59
C TRP A 98 -8.75 9.10 -13.64
N LYS A 99 -8.06 10.22 -13.37
CA LYS A 99 -7.08 10.81 -14.33
C LYS A 99 -5.79 9.98 -14.46
N SER A 100 -5.55 9.08 -13.51
CA SER A 100 -4.32 8.31 -13.38
C SER A 100 -4.64 6.89 -12.94
N PRO A 101 -3.89 5.87 -13.39
CA PRO A 101 -4.02 4.51 -12.90
C PRO A 101 -3.29 4.32 -11.56
N ILE A 102 -2.64 5.36 -11.04
CA ILE A 102 -1.87 5.30 -9.79
C ILE A 102 -2.80 5.64 -8.62
N VAL A 103 -2.86 4.73 -7.66
CA VAL A 103 -3.75 4.81 -6.49
C VAL A 103 -2.91 4.88 -5.21
N LEU A 104 -3.32 5.70 -4.24
CA LEU A 104 -2.72 5.68 -2.91
C LEU A 104 -3.24 4.46 -2.14
N ALA A 105 -2.35 3.49 -1.92
CA ALA A 105 -2.61 2.27 -1.19
C ALA A 105 -2.96 2.53 0.29
N PRO A 106 -3.72 1.63 0.93
CA PRO A 106 -4.12 1.82 2.33
C PRO A 106 -2.94 1.62 3.28
N ALA A 107 -2.36 2.73 3.73
CA ALA A 107 -1.35 2.78 4.78
C ALA A 107 -1.90 3.54 6.00
N GLY A 108 -1.99 2.86 7.15
CA GLY A 108 -2.46 3.46 8.40
C GLY A 108 -1.34 4.08 9.23
N SER A 109 -1.72 4.87 10.24
CA SER A 109 -0.80 5.53 11.19
C SER A 109 0.12 6.58 10.57
N GLN A 110 -0.31 7.31 9.54
CA GLN A 110 0.58 8.24 8.84
C GLN A 110 1.05 9.42 9.70
N LYS A 111 0.35 9.74 10.80
CA LYS A 111 0.83 10.70 11.82
C LYS A 111 2.07 10.26 12.57
N ALA A 112 2.52 9.02 12.41
CA ALA A 112 3.85 8.60 12.86
C ALA A 112 4.98 9.23 12.01
N PHE A 113 4.69 9.64 10.77
CA PHE A 113 5.71 10.13 9.82
C PHE A 113 5.61 11.62 9.55
N HIS A 114 4.41 12.19 9.64
CA HIS A 114 4.18 13.62 9.49
C HIS A 114 2.93 14.06 10.27
N PRO A 115 2.91 15.20 10.99
CA PRO A 115 1.76 15.64 11.79
C PRO A 115 0.42 15.70 11.03
N ASP A 116 0.46 16.07 9.75
CA ASP A 116 -0.74 16.12 8.91
C ASP A 116 -1.25 14.73 8.49
N GLY A 117 -0.39 13.70 8.53
CA GLY A 117 -0.73 12.31 8.23
C GLY A 117 -1.57 12.13 6.96
N GLU A 118 -2.66 11.37 7.10
CA GLU A 118 -3.55 11.02 5.99
C GLU A 118 -4.21 12.24 5.33
N ILE A 119 -4.35 13.37 6.04
CA ILE A 119 -4.97 14.58 5.49
C ILE A 119 -4.11 15.20 4.38
N ALA A 120 -2.79 15.26 4.59
CA ALA A 120 -1.88 15.78 3.56
C ALA A 120 -1.86 14.89 2.33
N ALA A 121 -1.77 13.57 2.51
CA ALA A 121 -1.79 12.60 1.41
C ALA A 121 -3.10 12.67 0.62
N ALA A 122 -4.25 12.73 1.30
CA ALA A 122 -5.55 12.81 0.67
C ALA A 122 -5.75 14.13 -0.11
N ARG A 123 -5.28 15.26 0.44
CA ARG A 123 -5.29 16.54 -0.26
C ARG A 123 -4.45 16.50 -1.54
N ALA A 124 -3.24 15.93 -1.47
CA ALA A 124 -2.38 15.77 -2.64
C ALA A 124 -3.06 14.92 -3.72
N ALA A 125 -3.63 13.76 -3.34
CA ALA A 125 -4.34 12.88 -4.26
C ALA A 125 -5.57 13.57 -4.90
N GLY A 126 -6.38 14.26 -4.10
CA GLY A 126 -7.55 14.98 -4.56
C GLY A 126 -7.22 16.07 -5.59
N THR A 127 -6.20 16.90 -5.29
CA THR A 127 -5.77 17.98 -6.20
C THR A 127 -5.19 17.47 -7.53
N THR A 128 -4.63 16.26 -7.53
CA THR A 128 -4.00 15.65 -8.71
C THR A 128 -4.90 14.63 -9.41
N GLY A 129 -6.09 14.34 -8.89
CA GLY A 129 -7.06 13.42 -9.48
C GLY A 129 -6.74 11.94 -9.29
N HIS A 130 -6.01 11.59 -8.24
CA HIS A 130 -5.70 10.22 -7.85
C HIS A 130 -6.69 9.70 -6.82
N LEU A 131 -6.96 8.39 -6.87
CA LEU A 131 -7.77 7.72 -5.85
C LEU A 131 -6.97 7.54 -4.55
N THR A 132 -7.64 7.72 -3.41
CA THR A 132 -7.16 7.32 -2.08
C THR A 132 -7.96 6.16 -1.52
N ILE A 133 -7.27 5.11 -1.05
CA ILE A 133 -7.85 4.03 -0.25
C ILE A 133 -7.46 4.26 1.22
N LEU A 134 -8.42 4.61 2.07
CA LEU A 134 -8.15 4.91 3.48
C LEU A 134 -8.15 3.65 4.34
N SER A 135 -7.11 3.44 5.15
CA SER A 135 -7.05 2.29 6.07
C SER A 135 -7.95 2.44 7.30
N THR A 136 -8.52 1.33 7.78
CA THR A 136 -9.11 1.22 9.14
C THR A 136 -8.13 1.69 10.22
N GLY A 137 -6.82 1.47 10.00
CA GLY A 137 -5.75 1.86 10.91
C GLY A 137 -5.30 3.32 10.78
N ALA A 138 -6.02 4.20 10.08
CA ALA A 138 -5.66 5.60 9.91
C ALA A 138 -5.64 6.40 11.22
N THR A 139 -4.83 7.46 11.26
CA THR A 139 -4.78 8.48 12.34
C THR A 139 -5.64 9.71 12.09
N SER A 140 -6.52 9.61 11.09
CA SER A 140 -7.49 10.62 10.68
C SER A 140 -8.79 9.91 10.32
N SER A 141 -9.94 10.55 10.56
CA SER A 141 -11.24 9.93 10.31
C SER A 141 -11.57 9.89 8.81
N VAL A 142 -12.44 8.98 8.40
CA VAL A 142 -12.90 8.89 7.00
C VAL A 142 -13.58 10.16 6.53
N GLU A 143 -14.29 10.86 7.41
CA GLU A 143 -14.95 12.12 7.10
C GLU A 143 -13.94 13.23 6.81
N ALA A 144 -12.91 13.37 7.66
CA ALA A 144 -11.87 14.38 7.50
C ALA A 144 -11.00 14.12 6.25
N VAL A 145 -10.66 12.85 6.00
CA VAL A 145 -9.90 12.44 4.81
C VAL A 145 -10.69 12.71 3.54
N LYS A 146 -11.98 12.36 3.50
CA LYS A 146 -12.83 12.65 2.35
C LYS A 146 -12.95 14.16 2.10
N ALA A 147 -13.16 14.95 3.16
CA ALA A 147 -13.24 16.40 3.04
C ALA A 147 -11.93 17.00 2.49
N ALA A 148 -10.77 16.51 2.95
CA ALA A 148 -9.47 16.97 2.46
C ALA A 148 -9.19 16.56 1.00
N HIS A 149 -9.66 15.38 0.59
CA HIS A 149 -9.57 14.93 -0.79
C HIS A 149 -10.48 15.73 -1.74
N GLY A 150 -11.68 16.12 -1.27
CA GLY A 150 -12.66 16.85 -2.09
C GLY A 150 -13.33 16.00 -3.19
N GLY A 151 -13.15 14.68 -3.16
CA GLY A 151 -13.68 13.73 -4.16
C GLY A 151 -14.04 12.37 -3.56
N PRO A 152 -14.40 11.37 -4.39
CA PRO A 152 -14.65 10.02 -3.90
C PRO A 152 -13.37 9.39 -3.33
N ILE A 153 -13.52 8.58 -2.29
CA ILE A 153 -12.44 7.76 -1.71
C ILE A 153 -12.94 6.35 -1.46
N TRP A 154 -12.02 5.39 -1.38
CA TRP A 154 -12.31 4.02 -0.98
C TRP A 154 -11.91 3.81 0.49
N PHE A 155 -12.50 2.80 1.12
CA PHE A 155 -12.17 2.45 2.50
C PHE A 155 -11.65 1.01 2.59
N GLN A 156 -10.51 0.83 3.21
CA GLN A 156 -9.93 -0.47 3.52
C GLN A 156 -10.33 -0.92 4.93
N LEU A 157 -10.88 -2.13 5.01
CA LEU A 157 -11.36 -2.77 6.21
C LEU A 157 -10.37 -3.81 6.74
N TYR A 158 -9.96 -3.63 8.00
CA TYR A 158 -9.53 -4.73 8.85
C TYR A 158 -10.73 -5.17 9.70
N PRO A 159 -11.33 -6.35 9.43
CA PRO A 159 -12.41 -6.85 10.25
C PRO A 159 -11.90 -7.19 11.65
N THR A 160 -12.72 -6.89 12.65
CA THR A 160 -12.50 -7.32 14.03
C THR A 160 -13.11 -8.69 14.26
N ASP A 161 -12.73 -9.37 15.35
CA ASP A 161 -13.39 -10.61 15.77
C ASP A 161 -14.86 -10.42 16.16
N THR A 162 -15.23 -9.18 16.49
CA THR A 162 -16.56 -8.79 16.92
C THR A 162 -17.37 -8.22 15.76
N ARG A 163 -18.36 -8.97 15.29
CA ARG A 163 -19.17 -8.63 14.10
C ARG A 163 -19.85 -7.25 14.20
N LYS A 164 -20.33 -6.87 15.38
CA LYS A 164 -20.99 -5.58 15.61
C LYS A 164 -20.05 -4.39 15.33
N ILE A 165 -18.78 -4.52 15.69
CA ILE A 165 -17.77 -3.49 15.45
C ILE A 165 -17.45 -3.40 13.96
N THR A 166 -17.21 -4.54 13.31
CA THR A 166 -17.01 -4.58 11.86
C THR A 166 -18.17 -3.93 11.10
N HIS A 167 -19.41 -4.27 11.48
CA HIS A 167 -20.60 -3.65 10.90
C HIS A 167 -20.62 -2.12 11.11
N ALA A 168 -20.28 -1.64 12.31
CA ALA A 168 -20.24 -0.21 12.60
C ALA A 168 -19.19 0.53 11.75
N LEU A 169 -17.99 -0.04 11.58
CA LEU A 169 -16.93 0.51 10.72
C LEU A 169 -17.39 0.62 9.26
N VAL A 170 -18.01 -0.45 8.74
CA VAL A 170 -18.55 -0.48 7.37
C VAL A 170 -19.63 0.57 7.18
N LYS A 171 -20.58 0.69 8.13
CA LYS A 171 -21.64 1.70 8.06
C LYS A 171 -21.12 3.13 8.15
N ARG A 172 -20.07 3.38 8.93
CA ARG A 172 -19.43 4.68 8.99
C ARG A 172 -18.76 5.06 7.66
N ALA A 173 -18.05 4.13 7.03
CA ALA A 173 -17.47 4.35 5.70
C ALA A 173 -18.54 4.59 4.63
N GLU A 174 -19.63 3.80 4.65
CA GLU A 174 -20.77 3.97 3.74
C GLU A 174 -21.46 5.33 3.94
N ALA A 175 -21.68 5.76 5.19
CA ALA A 175 -22.26 7.05 5.52
C ALA A 175 -21.36 8.24 5.14
N ALA A 176 -20.04 8.06 5.23
CA ALA A 176 -19.08 9.02 4.68
C ALA A 176 -19.11 9.04 3.14
N GLY A 177 -19.83 8.12 2.49
CA GLY A 177 -20.00 8.05 1.04
C GLY A 177 -18.82 7.41 0.31
N CYS A 178 -18.13 6.47 0.97
CA CYS A 178 -17.28 5.51 0.26
C CYS A 178 -18.15 4.59 -0.59
N ARG A 179 -17.70 4.29 -1.80
CA ARG A 179 -18.42 3.41 -2.76
C ARG A 179 -17.80 2.02 -2.88
N VAL A 180 -16.57 1.87 -2.40
CA VAL A 180 -15.80 0.63 -2.48
C VAL A 180 -15.21 0.31 -1.11
N LEU A 181 -15.38 -0.93 -0.69
CA LEU A 181 -14.84 -1.52 0.51
C LEU A 181 -13.73 -2.49 0.11
N VAL A 182 -12.50 -2.22 0.56
CA VAL A 182 -11.34 -3.07 0.33
C VAL A 182 -11.10 -3.95 1.55
N LEU A 183 -11.39 -5.25 1.46
CA LEU A 183 -11.08 -6.20 2.52
C LEU A 183 -9.64 -6.67 2.39
N THR A 184 -8.81 -6.39 3.39
CA THR A 184 -7.43 -6.92 3.45
C THR A 184 -7.44 -8.30 4.08
N VAL A 185 -6.88 -9.29 3.39
CA VAL A 185 -6.91 -10.71 3.80
C VAL A 185 -5.53 -11.31 4.12
N ASP A 186 -4.45 -10.58 3.84
CA ASP A 186 -3.05 -11.04 3.96
C ASP A 186 -2.44 -10.88 5.37
N LEU A 187 -3.14 -10.24 6.31
CA LEU A 187 -2.68 -10.08 7.70
C LEU A 187 -3.63 -10.72 8.73
N PRO A 188 -3.98 -12.02 8.60
CA PRO A 188 -4.89 -12.67 9.54
C PRO A 188 -4.25 -12.90 10.92
N ALA A 189 -2.92 -12.98 10.96
CA ALA A 189 -2.12 -13.21 12.16
C ALA A 189 -1.02 -12.15 12.30
N GLY A 190 -0.42 -12.08 13.49
CA GLY A 190 0.68 -11.15 13.77
C GLY A 190 1.88 -11.33 12.85
N ARG A 191 2.83 -10.40 12.93
CA ARG A 191 3.98 -10.32 12.02
C ARG A 191 5.29 -10.41 12.78
N ASN A 192 6.29 -11.06 12.19
CA ASN A 192 7.63 -11.12 12.75
C ASN A 192 8.51 -9.99 12.16
N THR A 193 8.45 -8.78 12.73
CA THR A 193 9.17 -7.61 12.16
C THR A 193 10.54 -7.39 12.82
N GLU A 194 11.56 -8.11 12.36
CA GLU A 194 12.89 -8.04 12.97
C GLU A 194 13.56 -6.68 12.79
N THR A 195 13.51 -6.11 11.58
CA THR A 195 14.10 -4.81 11.26
C THR A 195 13.47 -3.69 12.09
N GLU A 196 12.13 -3.64 12.20
CA GLU A 196 11.44 -2.73 13.11
C GLU A 196 11.94 -2.88 14.55
N ARG A 197 12.02 -4.11 15.08
CA ARG A 197 12.45 -4.34 16.46
C ARG A 197 13.91 -3.95 16.71
N ARG A 198 14.79 -4.11 15.73
CA ARG A 198 16.19 -3.65 15.81
C ARG A 198 16.23 -2.12 15.90
N PHE A 199 15.55 -1.42 15.00
CA PHE A 199 15.50 0.04 15.00
C PHE A 199 14.82 0.61 16.25
N ALA A 200 13.73 -0.01 16.71
CA ALA A 200 13.04 0.39 17.95
C ALA A 200 13.97 0.39 19.18
N ARG A 201 14.93 -0.54 19.26
CA ARG A 201 15.93 -0.59 20.35
C ARG A 201 16.97 0.51 20.28
N THR A 202 17.17 1.12 19.12
CA THR A 202 18.11 2.24 18.93
C THR A 202 17.46 3.60 19.21
N ASP A 203 16.14 3.63 19.40
CA ASP A 203 15.40 4.86 19.66
C ASP A 203 15.40 5.19 21.15
N THR A 204 15.99 6.33 21.51
CA THR A 204 16.15 6.77 22.91
C THR A 204 15.01 7.63 23.42
N ARG A 205 13.99 7.90 22.59
CA ARG A 205 12.88 8.78 22.96
C ARG A 205 11.86 8.08 23.86
N GLN A 206 11.10 8.87 24.60
CA GLN A 206 10.00 8.36 25.42
C GLN A 206 8.75 8.07 24.56
N CYS A 207 8.63 6.83 24.09
CA CYS A 207 7.52 6.42 23.22
C CYS A 207 6.18 6.21 23.94
N SER A 208 6.16 6.13 25.27
CA SER A 208 4.94 5.81 26.03
C SER A 208 3.85 6.88 25.91
N SER A 209 4.19 8.14 25.64
CA SER A 209 3.20 9.22 25.39
C SER A 209 2.29 8.91 24.20
N CYS A 210 2.81 8.23 23.17
CA CYS A 210 2.09 7.85 21.95
C CYS A 210 1.71 6.36 21.92
N HIS A 211 2.50 5.50 22.59
CA HIS A 211 2.35 4.04 22.59
C HIS A 211 1.96 3.54 23.98
N GLN A 212 0.70 3.74 24.32
CA GLN A 212 0.11 3.15 25.52
C GLN A 212 -0.16 1.65 25.30
N PRO A 213 0.12 0.79 26.28
CA PRO A 213 -0.13 -0.64 26.17
C PRO A 213 -1.60 -0.99 25.93
N GLY A 214 -1.82 -2.15 25.31
CA GLY A 214 -3.14 -2.74 25.15
C GLY A 214 -4.01 -2.10 24.06
N LEU A 215 -5.20 -2.67 23.90
CA LEU A 215 -6.15 -2.30 22.86
C LEU A 215 -6.52 -0.81 22.92
N GLN A 216 -6.88 -0.33 24.12
CA GLN A 216 -7.36 1.04 24.31
C GLN A 216 -6.29 2.08 23.90
N GLY A 217 -5.02 1.79 24.21
CA GLY A 217 -3.90 2.65 23.81
C GLY A 217 -3.71 2.72 22.30
N PHE A 218 -3.93 1.61 21.60
CA PHE A 218 -3.87 1.58 20.14
C PHE A 218 -5.06 2.33 19.51
N VAL A 219 -6.30 1.99 19.87
CA VAL A 219 -7.52 2.49 19.22
C VAL A 219 -7.80 3.96 19.53
N ARG A 220 -7.29 4.52 20.63
CA ARG A 220 -7.39 5.97 20.94
C ARG A 220 -6.85 6.85 19.81
N ARG A 221 -5.90 6.34 19.02
CA ARG A 221 -5.31 7.07 17.87
C ARG A 221 -5.96 6.71 16.54
N LYS A 222 -7.08 5.98 16.56
CA LYS A 222 -7.76 5.41 15.39
C LYS A 222 -9.19 5.94 15.33
N PRO A 223 -9.41 7.13 14.76
CA PRO A 223 -10.71 7.80 14.79
C PRO A 223 -11.86 6.97 14.22
N MET A 224 -11.59 5.99 13.36
CA MET A 224 -12.59 5.05 12.86
C MET A 224 -13.35 4.31 13.97
N PHE A 225 -12.73 4.11 15.14
CA PHE A 225 -13.33 3.43 16.28
C PHE A 225 -14.01 4.38 17.29
N ASP A 226 -13.98 5.69 17.06
CA ASP A 226 -14.58 6.66 17.96
C ASP A 226 -16.08 6.37 18.19
N GLY A 227 -16.49 6.38 19.47
CA GLY A 227 -17.87 6.13 19.87
C GLY A 227 -18.28 4.65 19.92
N LEU A 228 -17.37 3.71 19.68
CA LEU A 228 -17.64 2.28 19.79
C LEU A 228 -17.21 1.72 21.14
N ASP A 229 -18.01 0.81 21.70
CA ASP A 229 -17.62 0.00 22.85
C ASP A 229 -16.73 -1.16 22.38
N LEU A 230 -15.46 -1.12 22.78
CA LEU A 230 -14.43 -2.09 22.38
C LEU A 230 -14.09 -3.09 23.47
N THR A 231 -14.91 -3.17 24.52
CA THR A 231 -14.71 -4.13 25.61
C THR A 231 -14.70 -5.56 25.07
N GLY A 232 -13.58 -6.27 25.24
CA GLY A 232 -13.41 -7.66 24.80
C GLY A 232 -13.20 -7.86 23.30
N VAL A 233 -12.94 -6.80 22.53
CA VAL A 233 -12.76 -6.87 21.07
C VAL A 233 -11.32 -7.20 20.70
N GLY A 234 -11.12 -8.21 19.84
CA GLY A 234 -9.87 -8.48 19.14
C GLY A 234 -9.81 -7.74 17.79
N LEU A 235 -8.73 -6.99 17.55
CA LEU A 235 -8.51 -6.27 16.29
C LEU A 235 -8.04 -7.17 15.14
N PHE A 236 -7.55 -8.37 15.46
CA PHE A 236 -7.13 -9.36 14.49
C PHE A 236 -8.14 -10.50 14.46
N THR A 237 -8.49 -10.95 13.25
CA THR A 237 -9.36 -12.10 13.06
C THR A 237 -8.65 -13.18 12.26
N PRO A 238 -7.95 -14.12 12.92
CA PRO A 238 -7.34 -15.27 12.24
C PRO A 238 -8.40 -16.24 11.67
N ARG A 239 -9.68 -15.97 11.89
CA ARG A 239 -10.83 -16.78 11.47
C ARG A 239 -11.51 -16.23 10.21
N LEU A 240 -10.77 -15.50 9.38
CA LEU A 240 -11.32 -15.00 8.12
C LEU A 240 -11.46 -16.16 7.13
N THR A 241 -12.69 -16.39 6.68
CA THR A 241 -13.03 -17.42 5.69
C THR A 241 -13.87 -16.79 4.59
N TRP A 242 -14.12 -17.51 3.49
CA TRP A 242 -15.00 -17.04 2.42
C TRP A 242 -16.42 -16.69 2.88
N ASP A 243 -16.89 -17.20 4.02
CA ASP A 243 -18.18 -16.76 4.61
C ASP A 243 -18.13 -15.29 5.06
N ALA A 244 -16.96 -14.74 5.38
CA ALA A 244 -16.82 -13.31 5.65
C ALA A 244 -17.12 -12.46 4.41
N VAL A 245 -16.72 -12.91 3.23
CA VAL A 245 -17.02 -12.23 1.96
C VAL A 245 -18.53 -12.12 1.77
N ARG A 246 -19.25 -13.25 1.90
CA ARG A 246 -20.71 -13.28 1.82
C ARG A 246 -21.35 -12.32 2.84
N ARG A 247 -20.97 -12.42 4.11
CA ARG A 247 -21.52 -11.56 5.17
C ARG A 247 -21.25 -10.07 4.94
N LEU A 248 -20.07 -9.72 4.40
CA LEU A 248 -19.75 -8.34 4.05
C LEU A 248 -20.62 -7.83 2.90
N LYS A 249 -20.84 -8.64 1.86
CA LYS A 249 -21.76 -8.29 0.78
C LYS A 249 -23.21 -8.15 1.26
N ASP A 250 -23.63 -8.95 2.24
CA ASP A 250 -24.98 -8.85 2.83
C ASP A 250 -25.18 -7.55 3.66
N MET A 251 -24.11 -6.92 4.15
CA MET A 251 -24.20 -5.78 5.07
C MET A 251 -23.99 -4.40 4.42
N THR A 252 -23.47 -4.32 3.19
CA THR A 252 -23.19 -3.04 2.52
C THR A 252 -23.54 -3.09 1.04
N ARG A 253 -23.81 -1.90 0.48
CA ARG A 253 -23.99 -1.73 -0.97
C ARG A 253 -22.70 -1.32 -1.69
N MET A 254 -21.62 -1.07 -0.94
CA MET A 254 -20.31 -0.80 -1.52
C MET A 254 -19.81 -2.00 -2.33
N LYS A 255 -19.06 -1.73 -3.40
CA LYS A 255 -18.35 -2.77 -4.15
C LYS A 255 -17.28 -3.39 -3.27
N LEU A 256 -17.20 -4.72 -3.23
CA LEU A 256 -16.22 -5.42 -2.42
C LEU A 256 -14.99 -5.77 -3.25
N VAL A 257 -13.83 -5.28 -2.81
CA VAL A 257 -12.52 -5.57 -3.39
C VAL A 257 -11.70 -6.35 -2.37
N LEU A 258 -10.98 -7.39 -2.78
CA LEU A 258 -10.08 -8.14 -1.90
C LEU A 258 -8.62 -7.75 -2.16
N LYS A 259 -7.89 -7.38 -1.11
CA LYS A 259 -6.46 -7.07 -1.13
C LYS A 259 -5.67 -8.16 -0.41
N GLY A 260 -4.59 -8.60 -1.04
CA GLY A 260 -3.73 -9.66 -0.50
C GLY A 260 -3.77 -10.95 -1.32
N ILE A 261 -4.19 -10.89 -2.58
CA ILE A 261 -4.34 -12.07 -3.45
C ILE A 261 -3.08 -12.23 -4.29
N GLU A 262 -2.41 -13.37 -4.19
CA GLU A 262 -1.17 -13.62 -4.95
C GLU A 262 -1.28 -14.81 -5.92
N THR A 263 -2.36 -15.58 -5.85
CA THR A 263 -2.48 -16.86 -6.55
C THR A 263 -3.63 -16.90 -7.54
N ARG A 264 -3.51 -17.76 -8.56
CA ARG A 264 -4.59 -18.08 -9.48
C ARG A 264 -5.82 -18.63 -8.75
N GLU A 265 -5.60 -19.57 -7.84
CA GLU A 265 -6.64 -20.30 -7.13
C GLU A 265 -7.51 -19.36 -6.28
N ASP A 266 -6.88 -18.41 -5.60
CA ASP A 266 -7.59 -17.41 -4.81
C ASP A 266 -8.30 -16.36 -5.68
N ALA A 267 -7.74 -16.02 -6.85
CA ALA A 267 -8.43 -15.18 -7.81
C ALA A 267 -9.70 -15.85 -8.37
N GLU A 268 -9.66 -17.16 -8.65
CA GLU A 268 -10.84 -17.94 -9.04
C GLU A 268 -11.87 -18.03 -7.91
N LEU A 269 -11.42 -18.16 -6.66
CA LEU A 269 -12.31 -18.11 -5.50
C LEU A 269 -12.97 -16.72 -5.35
N CYS A 270 -12.23 -15.63 -5.56
CA CYS A 270 -12.80 -14.28 -5.55
C CYS A 270 -13.98 -14.17 -6.53
N LEU A 271 -13.81 -14.67 -7.75
CA LEU A 271 -14.87 -14.70 -8.76
C LEU A 271 -16.06 -15.56 -8.32
N ARG A 272 -15.81 -16.77 -7.80
CA ARG A 272 -16.88 -17.67 -7.30
C ARG A 272 -17.69 -17.07 -6.16
N HIS A 273 -17.06 -16.27 -5.31
CA HIS A 273 -17.71 -15.57 -4.20
C HIS A 273 -18.26 -14.19 -4.56
N GLY A 274 -18.23 -13.82 -5.84
CA GLY A 274 -18.81 -12.60 -6.37
C GLY A 274 -18.08 -11.33 -5.94
N VAL A 275 -16.79 -11.41 -5.62
CA VAL A 275 -15.92 -10.24 -5.38
C VAL A 275 -15.87 -9.39 -6.64
N GLU A 276 -15.89 -8.06 -6.49
CA GLU A 276 -16.01 -7.11 -7.60
C GLU A 276 -14.66 -6.53 -8.05
N GLY A 277 -13.57 -6.76 -7.32
CA GLY A 277 -12.22 -6.44 -7.77
C GLY A 277 -11.15 -7.09 -6.89
N ILE A 278 -9.93 -7.16 -7.40
CA ILE A 278 -8.78 -7.76 -6.71
C ILE A 278 -7.65 -6.73 -6.63
N ILE A 279 -6.91 -6.72 -5.52
CA ILE A 279 -5.60 -6.08 -5.39
C ILE A 279 -4.57 -7.17 -5.15
N VAL A 280 -3.72 -7.41 -6.15
CA VAL A 280 -2.55 -8.28 -6.03
C VAL A 280 -1.56 -7.63 -5.09
N SER A 281 -1.24 -8.28 -3.98
CA SER A 281 -0.49 -7.67 -2.89
C SER A 281 0.04 -8.72 -1.94
N ASN A 282 1.25 -8.50 -1.42
CA ASN A 282 1.84 -9.21 -0.28
C ASN A 282 2.14 -8.25 0.89
N HIS A 283 1.38 -7.16 0.95
CA HIS A 283 1.52 -6.12 1.96
C HIS A 283 2.86 -5.37 1.97
N GLY A 284 3.61 -5.37 0.86
CA GLY A 284 4.94 -4.76 0.85
C GLY A 284 6.04 -5.70 1.36
N GLY A 285 5.83 -7.02 1.28
CA GLY A 285 6.67 -8.01 1.96
C GLY A 285 6.57 -7.93 3.49
N ARG A 286 5.41 -7.45 4.00
CA ARG A 286 5.16 -7.24 5.44
C ARG A 286 4.14 -8.20 6.01
N ALA A 287 3.69 -9.19 5.25
CA ALA A 287 2.70 -10.16 5.68
C ALA A 287 3.32 -11.55 5.86
N GLU A 288 3.91 -12.07 4.79
CA GLU A 288 4.46 -13.42 4.70
C GLU A 288 5.82 -13.37 4.00
N GLU A 289 6.79 -14.15 4.50
CA GLU A 289 8.12 -14.28 3.90
C GLU A 289 8.10 -15.40 2.85
N SER A 290 7.44 -15.15 1.72
CA SER A 290 7.21 -16.12 0.65
C SER A 290 8.28 -16.13 -0.43
N GLY A 291 9.07 -15.06 -0.54
CA GLY A 291 10.02 -14.80 -1.62
C GLY A 291 9.37 -14.50 -2.98
N ARG A 292 8.02 -14.43 -3.04
CA ARG A 292 7.28 -14.16 -4.28
C ARG A 292 7.08 -12.66 -4.44
N SER A 293 7.52 -12.13 -5.58
CA SER A 293 7.24 -10.73 -5.94
C SER A 293 5.82 -10.58 -6.47
N THR A 294 5.13 -9.51 -6.11
CA THR A 294 3.74 -9.30 -6.58
C THR A 294 3.64 -9.09 -8.09
N VAL A 295 4.69 -8.53 -8.71
CA VAL A 295 4.78 -8.38 -10.18
C VAL A 295 4.88 -9.74 -10.90
N GLU A 296 5.50 -10.75 -10.27
CA GLU A 296 5.52 -12.12 -10.80
C GLU A 296 4.22 -12.88 -10.54
N CYS A 297 3.48 -12.51 -9.49
CA CYS A 297 2.16 -13.07 -9.19
C CYS A 297 1.06 -12.50 -10.10
N LEU A 298 1.21 -11.25 -10.54
CA LEU A 298 0.20 -10.53 -11.31
C LEU A 298 -0.29 -11.27 -12.59
N PRO A 299 0.58 -11.88 -13.43
CA PRO A 299 0.13 -12.54 -14.65
C PRO A 299 -0.84 -13.70 -14.40
N GLU A 300 -0.63 -14.52 -13.37
CA GLU A 300 -1.53 -15.66 -13.11
C GLU A 300 -2.89 -15.20 -12.58
N VAL A 301 -2.93 -14.16 -11.76
CA VAL A 301 -4.17 -13.55 -11.27
C VAL A 301 -4.96 -12.93 -12.43
N VAL A 302 -4.29 -12.15 -13.30
CA VAL A 302 -4.93 -11.54 -14.48
C VAL A 302 -5.47 -12.62 -15.43
N ASN A 303 -4.69 -13.68 -15.66
CA ASN A 303 -5.11 -14.83 -16.47
C ASN A 303 -6.30 -15.58 -15.87
N ALA A 304 -6.39 -15.69 -14.55
CA ALA A 304 -7.55 -16.27 -13.86
C ALA A 304 -8.81 -15.40 -14.02
N VAL A 305 -8.64 -14.08 -13.88
CA VAL A 305 -9.74 -13.12 -13.92
C VAL A 305 -10.32 -12.95 -15.32
N GLN A 306 -9.49 -12.96 -16.35
CA GLN A 306 -9.90 -12.81 -17.76
C GLN A 306 -10.76 -11.57 -18.02
N GLY A 307 -10.42 -10.44 -17.38
CA GLY A 307 -11.11 -9.16 -17.56
C GLY A 307 -12.52 -9.08 -16.93
N ARG A 308 -12.96 -10.10 -16.18
CA ARG A 308 -14.31 -10.11 -15.56
C ARG A 308 -14.47 -9.08 -14.44
N ILE A 309 -13.40 -8.77 -13.73
CA ILE A 309 -13.34 -7.76 -12.67
C ILE A 309 -12.00 -6.99 -12.76
N PRO A 310 -11.92 -5.73 -12.30
CA PRO A 310 -10.67 -4.99 -12.24
C PRO A 310 -9.64 -5.66 -11.32
N VAL A 311 -8.36 -5.58 -11.73
CA VAL A 311 -7.21 -6.04 -10.95
C VAL A 311 -6.27 -4.86 -10.76
N LEU A 312 -6.00 -4.50 -9.50
CA LEU A 312 -4.98 -3.55 -9.08
C LEU A 312 -3.77 -4.33 -8.55
N VAL A 313 -2.63 -3.67 -8.40
CA VAL A 313 -1.41 -4.28 -7.85
C VAL A 313 -0.65 -3.30 -6.95
N ASP A 314 -0.16 -3.78 -5.81
CA ASP A 314 0.87 -3.15 -4.99
C ASP A 314 1.82 -4.26 -4.43
N GLY A 315 2.84 -3.87 -3.65
CA GLY A 315 3.83 -4.79 -3.06
C GLY A 315 5.24 -4.29 -3.20
#